data_AF-A0AA40EEZ7-F1
#
_entry.id   AF-A0AA40EEZ7-F1
#
_cell.length_a   1.000
_cell.length_b   1.000
_cell.length_c   1.000
_cell.angle_alpha   90.00
_cell.angle_beta   90.00
_cell.angle_gamma   90.00
#
_symmetry.space_group_name_H-M   'P 1'
#
loop_
_entity.id
_entity.type
_entity.pdbx_description
1 polymer ?
#
loop_
_entity_poly.entity_id
_entity_poly.type
_entity_poly.pdbx_seq_one_letter_code
_entity_poly.pdbx_strand_id
1 'polypeptide(L)'
;MGLAYCIELDAYCSTEEAEASKAIKEMGKKLFVPAYGGSWAVFSQRPIPDEIVRYCAQDAGVLPILWREYDDRLSRRCDGQRLRERIAREEVYRVRVSQTEEFGRWKRGEMTLPPQGEEWREEWVHDGCCENW
;
A
#
# COMPACT_ATOMS: atom_id res chain seq x y z
N MET A 1 0.50 7.03 12.40
CA MET A 1 0.75 5.57 12.31
C MET A 1 0.82 5.21 10.84
N GLY A 2 1.70 4.29 10.44
CA GLY A 2 1.92 3.93 9.03
C GLY A 2 1.65 2.44 8.77
N LEU A 3 1.65 2.03 7.49
CA LEU A 3 1.33 0.67 7.07
C LEU A 3 2.16 -0.41 7.79
N ALA A 4 3.46 -0.17 8.00
CA ALA A 4 4.32 -1.13 8.72
C ALA A 4 3.79 -1.49 10.12
N TYR A 5 3.26 -0.51 10.84
CA TYR A 5 2.68 -0.72 12.17
C TYR A 5 1.38 -1.54 12.10
N CYS A 6 0.55 -1.30 11.09
CA CYS A 6 -0.67 -2.09 10.84
C CYS A 6 -0.32 -3.55 10.53
N ILE A 7 0.68 -3.79 9.68
CA ILE A 7 1.12 -5.14 9.32
C ILE A 7 1.62 -5.91 10.56
N GLU A 8 2.47 -5.28 11.37
CA GLU A 8 3.04 -5.90 12.58
C GLU A 8 1.96 -6.30 13.60
N LEU A 9 0.88 -5.50 13.73
CA LEU A 9 -0.18 -5.78 14.69
C LEU A 9 -1.25 -6.73 14.18
N ASP A 10 -1.62 -6.61 12.90
CA ASP A 10 -2.88 -7.14 12.40
C ASP A 10 -2.72 -8.14 11.25
N ALA A 11 -1.51 -8.33 10.70
CA ALA A 11 -1.29 -9.23 9.56
C ALA A 11 -0.45 -10.47 9.88
N TYR A 12 0.53 -10.40 10.80
CA TYR A 12 1.35 -11.57 11.15
C TYR A 12 0.72 -12.40 12.25
N CYS A 13 0.71 -13.71 12.06
CA CYS A 13 0.16 -14.68 13.01
C CYS A 13 1.21 -15.13 14.03
N SER A 14 2.50 -14.93 13.74
CA SER A 14 3.62 -15.34 14.60
C SER A 14 4.79 -14.34 14.57
N THR A 15 5.64 -14.42 15.61
CA THR A 15 6.90 -13.66 15.69
C THR A 15 7.87 -14.06 14.59
N GLU A 16 7.89 -15.34 14.20
CA GLU A 16 8.77 -15.87 13.15
C GLU A 16 8.44 -15.26 11.78
N GLU A 17 7.16 -15.18 11.42
CA GLU A 17 6.71 -14.51 10.18
C GLU A 17 7.09 -13.03 10.16
N ALA A 18 6.93 -12.34 11.30
CA ALA A 18 7.29 -10.94 11.43
C ALA A 18 8.81 -10.72 11.26
N GLU A 19 9.63 -11.58 11.87
CA GLU A 19 11.09 -11.54 11.74
C GLU A 19 11.56 -11.85 10.31
N ALA A 20 10.98 -12.87 9.69
CA ALA A 20 11.26 -13.23 8.30
C ALA A 20 10.90 -12.09 7.33
N SER A 21 9.74 -11.43 7.52
CA SER A 21 9.40 -10.26 6.74
C SER A 21 10.37 -9.11 6.96
N LYS A 22 10.73 -8.81 8.22
CA LYS A 22 11.69 -7.75 8.53
C LYS A 22 13.04 -7.99 7.85
N ALA A 23 13.53 -9.22 7.85
CA ALA A 23 14.79 -9.57 7.18
C ALA A 23 14.74 -9.33 5.66
N ILE A 24 13.66 -9.76 5.00
CA ILE A 24 13.45 -9.53 3.55
C ILE A 24 13.32 -8.02 3.26
N LYS A 25 12.58 -7.28 4.09
CA LYS A 25 12.42 -5.84 3.93
C LYS A 25 13.73 -5.09 4.07
N GLU A 26 14.56 -5.46 5.04
CA GLU A 26 15.88 -4.86 5.22
C GLU A 26 16.82 -5.17 4.06
N MET A 27 16.77 -6.38 3.49
CA MET A 27 17.55 -6.75 2.31
C MET A 27 17.17 -5.89 1.09
N GLY A 28 15.87 -5.80 0.78
CA GLY A 28 15.39 -4.97 -0.34
C GLY A 28 15.65 -3.48 -0.14
N LYS A 29 15.46 -2.97 1.08
CA LYS A 29 15.69 -1.56 1.44
C LYS A 29 17.12 -1.11 1.16
N LYS A 30 18.11 -1.94 1.47
CA LYS A 30 19.52 -1.62 1.20
C LYS A 30 19.82 -1.43 -0.28
N LEU A 31 19.05 -2.06 -1.17
CA LEU A 31 19.26 -1.95 -2.62
C LEU A 31 18.76 -0.63 -3.21
N PHE A 32 17.75 0.01 -2.61
CA PHE A 32 17.19 1.26 -3.16
C PHE A 32 17.43 2.52 -2.32
N VAL A 33 17.74 2.40 -1.03
CA VAL A 33 17.94 3.56 -0.14
C VAL A 33 19.38 4.08 -0.23
N PRO A 34 19.60 5.36 -0.62
CA PRO A 34 20.94 5.92 -0.75
C PRO A 34 21.80 5.88 0.52
N ALA A 35 21.17 6.00 1.70
CA ALA A 35 21.88 5.93 2.98
C ALA A 35 22.58 4.58 3.23
N TYR A 36 22.20 3.52 2.53
CA TYR A 36 22.85 2.20 2.57
C TYR A 36 23.67 1.89 1.32
N GLY A 37 23.92 2.89 0.46
CA GLY A 37 24.59 2.71 -0.84
C GLY A 37 23.67 2.22 -1.97
N GLY A 38 22.37 2.14 -1.73
CA GLY A 38 21.37 1.78 -2.74
C GLY A 38 21.00 2.92 -3.68
N SER A 39 20.17 2.61 -4.68
CA SER A 39 19.62 3.61 -5.60
C SER A 39 18.23 3.24 -6.06
N TRP A 40 17.32 4.22 -6.11
CA TRP A 40 15.99 4.06 -6.69
C TRP A 40 16.01 3.57 -8.15
N ALA A 41 17.13 3.72 -8.86
CA ALA A 41 17.32 3.17 -10.20
C ALA A 41 17.16 1.64 -10.25
N VAL A 42 17.31 0.92 -9.14
CA VAL A 42 17.11 -0.53 -9.06
C VAL A 42 15.70 -0.96 -9.52
N PHE A 43 14.68 -0.13 -9.29
CA PHE A 43 13.31 -0.37 -9.77
C PHE A 43 13.16 -0.26 -11.29
N SER A 44 14.09 0.44 -11.95
CA SER A 44 14.12 0.59 -13.41
C SER A 44 14.95 -0.50 -14.10
N GLN A 45 15.72 -1.30 -13.36
CA GLN A 45 16.51 -2.39 -13.92
C GLN A 45 15.63 -3.53 -14.45
N ARG A 46 16.07 -4.19 -15.53
CA ARG A 46 15.39 -5.34 -16.11
C ARG A 46 16.42 -6.46 -16.39
N PRO A 47 16.18 -7.70 -15.91
CA PRO A 47 15.11 -8.10 -15.00
C PRO A 47 15.19 -7.37 -13.64
N ILE A 48 14.06 -7.21 -12.96
CA ILE A 48 14.04 -6.61 -11.61
C ILE A 48 14.74 -7.60 -10.67
N PRO A 49 15.66 -7.14 -9.79
CA PRO A 49 16.31 -8.02 -8.83
C PRO A 49 15.31 -8.75 -7.94
N ASP A 50 15.53 -10.05 -7.70
CA ASP A 50 14.61 -10.90 -6.95
C ASP A 50 14.34 -10.36 -5.53
N GLU A 51 15.33 -9.74 -4.91
CA GLU A 51 15.19 -9.12 -3.58
C GLU A 51 14.22 -7.94 -3.60
N ILE A 52 14.20 -7.15 -4.68
CA ILE A 52 13.24 -6.07 -4.88
C ILE A 52 11.85 -6.64 -5.16
N VAL A 53 11.75 -7.71 -5.95
CA VAL A 53 10.48 -8.40 -6.19
C VAL A 53 9.90 -8.91 -4.86
N ARG A 54 10.70 -9.59 -4.04
CA ARG A 54 10.29 -10.09 -2.72
C ARG A 54 9.92 -8.95 -1.77
N TYR A 55 10.68 -7.86 -1.77
CA TYR A 55 10.34 -6.66 -1.00
C TYR A 55 8.95 -6.13 -1.36
N CYS A 56 8.68 -5.91 -2.66
CA CYS A 56 7.40 -5.40 -3.13
C CYS A 56 6.24 -6.38 -2.88
N ALA A 57 6.47 -7.67 -3.11
CA ALA A 57 5.46 -8.71 -2.93
C ALA A 57 4.97 -8.80 -1.47
N GLN A 58 5.83 -8.52 -0.49
CA GLN A 58 5.41 -8.51 0.91
C GLN A 58 4.40 -7.41 1.23
N ASP A 59 4.63 -6.18 0.76
CA ASP A 59 3.71 -5.08 1.03
C ASP A 59 2.36 -5.28 0.35
N ALA A 60 2.34 -5.79 -0.89
CA ALA A 60 1.09 -6.06 -1.61
C ALA A 60 0.35 -7.30 -1.07
N GLY A 61 1.08 -8.36 -0.72
CA GLY A 61 0.51 -9.64 -0.31
C GLY A 61 -0.22 -9.60 1.04
N VAL A 62 0.13 -8.66 1.93
CA VAL A 62 -0.52 -8.51 3.25
C VAL A 62 -1.78 -7.64 3.21
N LEU A 63 -2.01 -6.85 2.16
CA LEU A 63 -3.17 -5.95 2.08
C LEU A 63 -4.52 -6.68 2.17
N PRO A 64 -4.73 -7.85 1.51
CA PRO A 64 -5.98 -8.60 1.65
C PRO A 64 -6.23 -9.09 3.08
N ILE A 65 -5.16 -9.46 3.81
CA ILE A 65 -5.26 -9.90 5.21
C ILE A 65 -5.71 -8.73 6.09
N LEU A 66 -5.06 -7.58 5.94
CA LEU A 66 -5.41 -6.35 6.66
C LEU A 66 -6.84 -5.90 6.34
N TRP A 67 -7.24 -5.97 5.07
CA TRP A 67 -8.59 -5.63 4.64
C TRP A 67 -9.62 -6.49 5.37
N ARG A 68 -9.46 -7.81 5.36
CA ARG A 68 -10.38 -8.73 6.05
C ARG A 68 -10.46 -8.44 7.55
N GLU A 69 -9.32 -8.27 8.22
CA GLU A 69 -9.29 -7.99 9.65
C GLU A 69 -10.01 -6.68 10.00
N TYR A 70 -9.80 -5.62 9.20
CA TYR A 70 -10.46 -4.33 9.42
C TYR A 70 -11.94 -4.34 9.04
N ASP A 71 -12.31 -5.07 7.99
CA ASP A 71 -13.70 -5.27 7.60
C ASP A 71 -14.48 -5.99 8.72
N ASP A 72 -13.91 -7.07 9.26
CA ASP A 72 -14.50 -7.83 10.38
C ASP A 72 -14.61 -6.97 11.65
N ARG A 73 -13.62 -6.12 11.93
CA ARG A 73 -13.69 -5.15 13.04
C ARG A 73 -14.80 -4.14 12.82
N LEU A 74 -14.97 -3.61 11.61
CA LEU A 74 -16.05 -2.67 11.29
C LEU A 74 -17.42 -3.33 11.43
N SER A 75 -17.59 -4.56 10.95
CA SER A 75 -18.84 -5.32 11.02
C SER A 75 -19.30 -5.60 12.45
N ARG A 76 -18.37 -5.76 13.40
CA ARG A 76 -18.68 -6.00 14.82
C ARG A 76 -19.03 -4.74 15.60
N ARG A 77 -18.85 -3.54 15.04
CA ARG A 77 -19.11 -2.27 15.73
C ARG A 77 -20.53 -1.78 15.50
N CYS A 78 -21.14 -1.21 16.54
CA CYS A 78 -22.46 -0.58 16.43
C CYS A 78 -22.47 0.65 15.50
N ASP A 79 -21.35 1.35 15.35
CA ASP A 79 -21.17 2.47 14.43
C ASP A 79 -20.48 2.09 13.10
N GLY A 80 -20.35 0.78 12.82
CA GLY A 80 -19.61 0.25 11.68
C GLY A 80 -20.06 0.82 10.34
N GLN A 81 -21.37 0.85 10.09
CA GLN A 81 -21.94 1.38 8.84
C GLN A 81 -21.57 2.84 8.61
N ARG A 82 -21.72 3.69 9.64
CA ARG A 82 -21.35 5.10 9.57
C ARG A 82 -19.86 5.29 9.29
N LEU A 83 -19.01 4.41 9.82
CA LEU A 83 -17.57 4.48 9.57
C LEU A 83 -17.22 4.02 8.15
N ARG A 84 -17.88 2.98 7.61
CA ARG A 84 -17.75 2.56 6.21
C ARG A 84 -18.08 3.69 5.24
N GLU A 85 -19.17 4.41 5.46
CA GLU A 85 -19.53 5.58 4.64
C GLU A 85 -18.48 6.69 4.68
N ARG A 86 -17.85 6.92 5.84
CA ARG A 86 -16.76 7.89 5.97
C ARG A 86 -15.50 7.43 5.24
N ILE A 87 -15.16 6.14 5.34
CA ILE A 87 -14.02 5.54 4.64
C ILE A 87 -14.22 5.68 3.13
N ALA A 88 -15.39 5.31 2.60
CA ALA A 88 -15.71 5.43 1.17
C ALA A 88 -15.56 6.88 0.65
N ARG A 89 -16.06 7.88 1.40
CA ARG A 89 -15.89 9.29 1.05
C ARG A 89 -14.43 9.73 1.06
N GLU A 90 -13.68 9.30 2.07
CA GLU A 90 -12.28 9.65 2.24
C GLU A 90 -11.39 8.97 1.18
N GLU A 91 -11.73 7.75 0.77
CA GLU A 91 -11.06 7.01 -0.31
C GLU A 91 -11.19 7.76 -1.64
N VAL A 92 -12.41 8.06 -2.07
CA VAL A 92 -12.69 8.86 -3.29
C VAL A 92 -11.95 10.21 -3.22
N TYR A 93 -12.01 10.89 -2.07
CA TYR A 93 -11.31 12.16 -1.87
C TYR A 93 -9.79 12.03 -2.04
N ARG A 94 -9.17 11.03 -1.40
CA ARG A 94 -7.71 10.81 -1.46
C ARG A 94 -7.24 10.44 -2.86
N VAL A 95 -8.01 9.63 -3.57
CA VAL A 95 -7.72 9.30 -4.96
C VAL A 95 -7.82 10.55 -5.82
N ARG A 96 -8.86 11.37 -5.66
CA ARG A 96 -8.96 12.65 -6.39
C ARG A 96 -7.79 13.58 -6.09
N VAL A 97 -7.43 13.73 -4.81
CA VAL A 97 -6.29 14.56 -4.38
C VAL A 97 -4.98 14.04 -4.96
N SER A 98 -4.77 12.72 -5.04
CA SER A 98 -3.55 12.15 -5.60
C SER A 98 -3.34 12.45 -7.09
N GLN A 99 -4.42 12.76 -7.82
CA GLN A 99 -4.37 13.20 -9.21
C GLN A 99 -4.09 14.70 -9.37
N THR A 100 -4.06 15.48 -8.29
CA THR A 100 -3.78 16.92 -8.36
C THR A 100 -2.28 17.19 -8.43
N GLU A 101 -1.89 18.29 -9.09
CA GLU A 101 -0.50 18.73 -9.12
C GLU A 101 0.08 19.02 -7.72
N GLU A 102 -0.77 19.39 -6.77
CA GLU A 102 -0.38 19.70 -5.40
C GLU A 102 0.19 18.46 -4.68
N PHE A 103 -0.37 17.29 -4.94
CA PHE A 103 0.11 16.03 -4.36
C PHE A 103 1.54 15.70 -4.79
N GLY A 104 1.87 15.92 -6.08
CA GLY A 104 3.24 15.75 -6.60
C GLY A 104 4.24 16.75 -6.02
N ARG A 105 3.79 17.97 -5.71
CA ARG A 105 4.62 19.02 -5.09
C ARG A 105 4.99 18.71 -3.63
N TRP A 106 4.14 17.99 -2.88
CA TRP A 106 4.37 17.67 -1.46
C TRP A 106 5.53 16.67 -1.21
N LYS A 107 5.92 15.86 -2.21
CA LYS A 107 6.94 14.79 -2.07
C LYS A 107 8.20 14.96 -2.94
N ARG A 108 8.74 16.19 -3.00
CA ARG A 108 10.10 16.49 -3.55
C ARG A 108 10.41 15.86 -4.91
N GLY A 109 9.48 15.88 -5.87
CA GLY A 109 9.78 15.57 -7.28
C GLY A 109 10.25 14.14 -7.59
N GLU A 110 10.17 13.21 -6.65
CA GLU A 110 10.58 11.79 -6.80
C GLU A 110 9.40 10.86 -7.10
N MET A 111 8.19 11.40 -7.29
CA MET A 111 7.00 10.62 -7.61
C MET A 111 6.86 10.49 -9.13
N THR A 112 6.73 9.25 -9.62
CA THR A 112 6.36 8.97 -11.01
C THR A 112 5.02 9.62 -11.32
N LEU A 113 4.91 10.31 -12.45
CA LEU A 113 3.63 10.84 -12.93
C LEU A 113 2.65 9.66 -13.13
N PRO A 114 1.33 9.88 -12.93
CA PRO A 114 0.34 8.87 -13.28
C PRO A 114 0.43 8.55 -14.78
N PRO A 115 0.04 7.33 -15.20
CA PRO A 115 0.00 6.96 -16.61
C PRO A 115 -0.84 7.97 -17.40
N GLN A 116 -0.32 8.42 -18.54
CA GLN A 116 -1.01 9.39 -19.40
C GLN A 116 -2.02 8.68 -20.29
N GLY A 117 -3.23 9.23 -20.41
CA GLY A 117 -4.28 8.75 -21.32
C GLY A 117 -5.38 7.90 -20.67
N GLU A 118 -5.27 7.59 -19.38
CA GLU A 118 -6.34 6.97 -18.60
C GLU A 118 -6.92 8.03 -17.65
N GLU A 119 -8.12 8.52 -17.96
CA GLU A 119 -8.85 9.39 -17.05
C GLU A 119 -9.44 8.51 -15.94
N TRP A 120 -9.02 8.74 -14.70
CA TRP A 120 -9.59 8.05 -13.56
C TRP A 120 -11.10 8.30 -13.49
N ARG A 121 -11.88 7.24 -13.22
CA ARG A 121 -13.34 7.30 -13.10
C ARG A 121 -13.77 6.88 -11.70
N GLU A 122 -14.66 7.66 -11.08
CA GLU A 122 -15.19 7.41 -9.73
C GLU A 122 -15.86 6.04 -9.57
N GLU A 123 -16.42 5.50 -10.66
CA GLU A 123 -17.06 4.17 -10.69
C GLU A 123 -16.11 3.03 -10.25
N TRP A 124 -14.79 3.19 -10.42
CA TRP A 124 -13.77 2.16 -10.12
C TRP A 124 -13.47 2.02 -8.62
N VAL A 125 -13.91 2.98 -7.79
CA VAL A 125 -13.73 2.92 -6.32
C VAL A 125 -14.74 1.96 -5.68
N HIS A 126 -15.83 1.64 -6.37
CA HIS A 126 -16.88 0.75 -5.87
C HIS A 126 -17.05 -0.52 -6.71
N ASP A 127 -16.64 -0.51 -7.98
CA ASP A 127 -16.52 -1.71 -8.81
C ASP A 127 -15.33 -2.57 -8.33
N GLY A 128 -15.63 -3.54 -7.46
CA GLY A 128 -14.67 -4.57 -7.04
C GLY A 128 -14.58 -4.80 -5.54
N CYS A 129 -15.10 -3.89 -4.70
CA CYS A 129 -15.08 -4.08 -3.23
C CYS A 129 -16.12 -5.09 -2.71
N CYS A 130 -17.07 -5.52 -3.54
CA CYS A 130 -18.17 -6.41 -3.12
C CYS A 130 -18.35 -7.68 -3.95
N GLU A 131 -17.54 -7.92 -4.99
CA GLU A 131 -17.66 -9.16 -5.77
C GLU A 131 -16.47 -10.09 -5.50
N ASN A 132 -16.73 -11.07 -4.64
CA ASN A 132 -16.06 -12.37 -4.51
C ASN A 132 -14.51 -12.36 -4.57
N TRP A 133 -13.88 -12.24 -3.40
CA TRP A 133 -12.54 -12.77 -3.12
C TRP A 133 -12.58 -13.61 -1.83
#